data_AF-A0A7C2Q6Y2-F1
#
_entry.id   AF-A0A7C2Q6Y2-F1
#
_cell.length_a   1.000
_cell.length_b   1.000
_cell.length_c   1.000
_cell.angle_alpha   90.00
_cell.angle_beta   90.00
_cell.angle_gamma   90.00
#
_symmetry.space_group_name_H-M   'P 1'
#
loop_
_entity.id
_entity.type
_entity.pdbx_description
1 polymer ?
#
loop_
_entity_poly.entity_id
_entity_poly.type
_entity_poly.pdbx_seq_one_letter_code
_entity_poly.pdbx_strand_id
1 'polypeptide(L)' 'PYESLGQKFDPALHEAVEAVPSHEHEEQTIVREVRKGYRWGDQILRPARVVVTVAEPPSPEPSLPTGSAETLPP' A
#
# COMPACT_ATOMS: atom_id res chain seq x y z
N PRO A 1 15.97 0.43 8.74
CA PRO A 1 14.51 0.35 8.93
C PRO A 1 13.94 1.74 8.64
N TYR A 2 12.91 1.84 7.82
CA TYR A 2 12.23 3.11 7.56
C TYR A 2 10.98 3.19 8.42
N GLU A 3 10.58 4.42 8.75
CA GLU A 3 9.45 4.71 9.63
C GLU A 3 8.36 5.38 8.78
N SER A 4 7.18 4.78 8.79
CA SER A 4 6.11 5.19 7.87
C SER A 4 4.88 5.72 8.60
N LEU A 5 4.96 5.85 9.92
CA LEU A 5 3.93 6.46 10.76
C LEU A 5 3.57 7.87 10.27
N GLY A 6 2.29 8.10 10.00
CA GLY A 6 1.74 9.37 9.52
C GLY A 6 1.97 9.65 8.04
N GLN A 7 2.58 8.74 7.28
CA GLN A 7 2.80 8.90 5.84
C GLN A 7 1.71 8.19 5.01
N LYS A 8 1.64 8.52 3.71
CA LYS A 8 0.80 7.78 2.77
C LYS A 8 1.29 6.35 2.61
N PHE A 9 0.33 5.45 2.48
CA PHE A 9 0.56 4.03 2.26
C PHE A 9 0.97 3.79 0.80
N ASP A 10 2.25 3.48 0.59
CA ASP A 10 2.74 2.96 -0.68
C ASP A 10 2.69 1.42 -0.73
N PRO A 11 1.87 0.77 -1.56
CA PRO A 11 1.84 -0.69 -1.69
C PRO A 11 3.16 -1.29 -2.22
N ALA A 12 4.02 -0.48 -2.84
CA ALA A 12 5.35 -0.91 -3.28
C ALA A 12 6.35 -1.05 -2.13
N LEU A 13 6.15 -0.30 -1.04
CA LEU A 13 7.06 -0.24 0.10
C LEU A 13 6.39 -0.71 1.39
N HIS A 14 5.07 -0.77 1.47
CA HIS A 14 4.31 -1.04 2.68
C HIS A 14 3.29 -2.16 2.42
N GLU A 15 3.12 -3.02 3.42
CA GLU A 15 2.10 -4.06 3.48
C GLU A 15 1.08 -3.63 4.54
N ALA A 16 -0.11 -3.24 4.10
CA ALA A 16 -1.22 -2.91 4.99
C ALA A 16 -1.74 -4.22 5.58
N VAL A 17 -1.34 -4.51 6.82
CA VAL A 17 -1.80 -5.73 7.51
C VAL A 17 -3.14 -5.55 8.20
N GLU A 18 -3.53 -4.30 8.43
CA GLU A 18 -4.80 -3.95 9.05
C GLU A 18 -5.26 -2.59 8.49
N ALA A 19 -6.57 -2.45 8.28
CA ALA A 19 -7.19 -1.21 7.83
C ALA A 19 -8.26 -0.81 8.85
N VAL A 20 -8.14 0.38 9.41
CA VAL A 20 -9.08 0.90 10.39
C VAL A 20 -9.91 2.03 9.78
N PRO A 21 -11.25 2.00 9.90
CA PRO A 21 -12.05 3.12 9.45
C PRO A 21 -11.81 4.32 10.38
N SER A 22 -11.37 5.44 9.81
CA SER A 22 -11.21 6.69 10.54
C SER A 22 -11.86 7.83 9.79
N HIS A 23 -12.66 8.62 10.52
CA HIS A 23 -13.30 9.82 10.01
C HIS A 23 -12.44 11.08 10.23
N GLU A 24 -11.33 10.95 10.97
CA GLU A 24 -10.40 12.03 11.28
C GLU A 24 -9.22 12.12 10.29
N HIS A 25 -8.85 11.01 9.65
CA HIS A 25 -7.63 10.91 8.82
C HIS A 25 -7.98 10.49 7.38
N GLU A 26 -7.21 10.98 6.41
CA GLU A 26 -7.34 10.63 4.99
C GLU A 26 -7.22 9.11 4.76
N GLU A 27 -7.87 8.62 3.70
CA GLU A 27 -7.67 7.27 3.22
C GLU A 27 -6.20 7.01 2.87
N GLN A 28 -5.78 5.76 3.05
CA GLN A 28 -4.41 5.33 2.80
C GLN A 28 -3.37 6.03 3.70
N THR A 29 -3.74 6.51 4.89
CA THR A 29 -2.78 7.10 5.85
C THR A 29 -2.31 6.06 6.84
N ILE A 30 -1.01 5.94 7.07
CA ILE A 30 -0.45 4.99 8.03
C ILE A 30 -0.65 5.55 9.44
N VAL A 31 -1.50 4.91 10.23
CA VAL A 31 -1.76 5.31 11.63
C VAL A 31 -0.97 4.49 12.64
N ARG A 32 -0.48 3.31 12.23
CA ARG A 32 0.33 2.47 13.11
C ARG A 32 1.31 1.62 12.31
N GLU A 33 2.51 1.42 12.83
CA GLU A 33 3.50 0.51 12.25
C GLU A 33 3.58 -0.73 13.14
N VAL A 34 3.21 -1.89 12.59
CA VAL A 34 3.26 -3.19 13.28
C VAL A 34 4.65 -3.78 13.18
N ARG A 35 5.33 -3.56 12.05
CA ARG A 35 6.67 -4.10 11.81
C ARG A 35 7.45 -3.22 10.84
N LYS A 36 8.67 -2.83 11.26
CA LYS A 36 9.60 -2.06 10.42
C LYS A 36 9.91 -2.82 9.13
N GLY A 37 9.76 -2.14 8.00
CA GLY A 37 10.18 -2.68 6.72
C GLY A 37 11.69 -2.58 6.55
N TYR A 38 12.22 -3.42 5.66
CA TYR A 38 13.63 -3.45 5.34
C TYR A 38 13.82 -3.23 3.84
N ARG A 39 14.48 -2.11 3.53
CA ARG A 39 14.99 -1.80 2.20
C ARG A 39 16.51 -1.66 2.28
N TRP A 40 17.21 -2.09 1.24
CA TRP A 40 18.65 -1.98 1.11
C TRP A 40 18.97 -1.23 -0.19
N GLY A 41 19.43 0.01 -0.06
CA GLY A 41 19.52 0.93 -1.19
C GLY A 41 18.16 1.06 -1.88
N ASP A 42 18.11 0.76 -3.17
CA ASP A 42 16.93 0.82 -4.01
C ASP A 42 16.10 -0.48 -4.03
N GLN A 43 16.54 -1.54 -3.34
CA GLN A 43 15.87 -2.84 -3.33
C GLN A 43 15.09 -3.09 -2.03
N ILE A 44 13.80 -3.42 -2.16
CA ILE A 44 12.97 -3.87 -1.04
C ILE A 44 13.34 -5.32 -0.70
N LEU A 45 13.79 -5.57 0.52
CA LEU A 45 13.96 -6.95 1.02
C LEU A 45 12.68 -7.46 1.68
N ARG A 46 11.95 -6.57 2.34
CA ARG A 46 10.69 -6.90 2.98
C ARG A 46 9.84 -5.64 3.18
N PRO A 47 8.57 -5.64 2.74
CA PRO A 47 7.67 -4.52 2.98
C PRO A 47 7.41 -4.34 4.48
N ALA A 48 7.19 -3.09 4.89
CA ALA A 48 6.84 -2.74 6.28
C ALA A 48 5.39 -3.13 6.54
N ARG A 49 5.11 -3.74 7.69
CA ARG A 49 3.73 -4.05 8.08
C ARG A 49 3.15 -2.87 8.81
N VAL A 50 2.11 -2.28 8.25
CA VAL A 50 1.48 -1.05 8.75
C VAL A 50 -0.02 -1.22 8.84
N VAL A 51 -0.63 -0.40 9.68
CA VAL A 51 -2.07 -0.22 9.80
C VAL A 51 -2.43 1.09 9.12
N VAL A 52 -3.34 1.02 8.17
CA VAL A 52 -3.77 2.19 7.38
C VAL A 52 -5.18 2.61 7.77
N THR A 53 -5.49 3.89 7.58
CA THR A 53 -6.86 4.37 7.66
C THR A 53 -7.55 4.23 6.32
N VAL A 54 -8.81 3.83 6.38
CA VAL A 54 -9.71 3.89 5.24
C VAL A 54 -10.76 4.94 5.54
N ALA A 55 -10.90 5.93 4.64
CA ALA A 55 -12.12 6.72 4.60
C ALA A 55 -13.23 5.82 4.06
N GLU A 56 -14.48 6.09 4.45
CA GLU A 56 -15.64 5.36 3.94
C GLU A 56 -15.57 5.32 2.40
N PRO A 57 -15.52 4.13 1.77
CA PRO A 57 -14.99 4.01 0.42
C PRO A 57 -15.91 4.67 -0.62
N PRO A 58 -15.44 5.65 -1.42
CA PRO A 58 -16.04 5.87 -2.71
C PRO A 58 -15.40 4.88 -3.68
N SER A 59 -15.99 3.68 -3.78
CA SER A 59 -15.87 2.75 -4.91
C SER A 59 -14.44 2.29 -5.29
N PRO A 60 -14.07 1.02 -5.04
CA PRO A 60 -12.87 0.47 -5.66
C PRO A 60 -13.15 0.36 -7.17
N GLU A 61 -12.56 1.23 -7.98
CA GLU A 61 -12.35 0.90 -9.39
C GLU A 61 -11.04 0.11 -9.47
N PRO A 62 -11.08 -1.23 -9.60
CA PRO A 62 -9.92 -2.01 -9.97
C PRO A 62 -9.57 -1.63 -11.40
N SER A 63 -8.79 -0.57 -11.57
CA SER A 63 -8.09 -0.28 -12.82
C SER A 63 -6.93 -1.27 -12.94
N LEU A 64 -7.27 -2.53 -13.15
CA LEU A 64 -6.39 -3.49 -13.79
C LEU A 64 -6.13 -2.92 -15.19
N PRO A 65 -4.87 -2.59 -15.57
CA PRO A 65 -4.60 -2.44 -16.98
C PRO A 65 -4.85 -3.83 -17.59
N THR A 66 -5.90 -3.95 -18.40
CA THR A 66 -6.01 -5.02 -19.40
C THR A 66 -4.81 -4.87 -20.32
N GLY A 67 -3.70 -5.47 -19.90
CA GLY A 67 -2.44 -5.57 -20.60
C GLY A 67 -2.02 -7.02 -20.61
N SER A 68 -2.93 -7.92 -21.00
CA SER A 68 -2.51 -9.24 -21.45
C SER A 68 -2.26 -9.14 -22.95
N ALA A 69 -0.97 -9.19 -23.27
CA ALA A 69 -0.45 -9.37 -24.61
C ALA A 69 -1.10 -10.57 -25.29
N GLU A 70 -1.58 -10.37 -26.52
CA GLU A 70 -1.64 -11.45 -27.50
C GLU A 70 -0.94 -10.94 -28.77
N THR A 71 0.30 -11.39 -28.94
CA THR A 71 1.13 -11.15 -30.11
C THR A 71 1.14 -12.41 -30.97
N LEU A 72 0.71 -12.27 -32.24
CA LEU A 72 1.02 -13.10 -33.44
C LEU A 72 0.58 -14.59 -33.44
N PRO A 73 0.58 -15.28 -34.60
CA PRO A 73 -0.03 -15.08 -35.93
C PRO A 73 -1.01 -16.27 -36.22
N PRO A 74 -1.47 -16.65 -37.45
CA PRO A 74 -0.70 -16.89 -38.69
C PRO A 74 -0.88 -15.86 -39.82
#